data_AF-U2F261-F1
#
_entry.id   AF-U2F261-F1
#
_cell.length_a   1.000
_cell.length_b   1.000
_cell.length_c   1.000
_cell.angle_alpha   90.00
_cell.angle_beta   90.00
_cell.angle_gamma   90.00
#
_symmetry.space_group_name_H-M   'P 1'
#
loop_
_entity.id
_entity.type
_entity.pdbx_description
1 polymer ?
#
loop_
_entity_poly.entity_id
_entity_poly.type
_entity_poly.pdbx_seq_one_letter_code
_entity_poly.pdbx_strand_id
1 'polypeptide(L)'
;MVIKDIKRFSDTRYKARAYICYLFSRNLPNRLPGVCLENIKAGFDKISHEIENFDALYILDENGIQIEDSISLNEKYKIPKGENRANKAYYYTAVREKRCVLSDPYPSSLNGGLCVTASVPIYNEKNELKFIACIDISLENILNMVDSGFVEEHFGRFLKTVYALFCASLFMICAFLFWHGVKSFISKSIEHINVEEIFESTIILTLALAIFDLVKTIFEEEVLGKNHEENSVIYKTMVRFIGSIIIALAIEALMLVFKFAITAPENIINAIYLIGGVAMLMAALSFYLFSVKRQENR
;
A
#
# COMPACT_ATOMS: atom_id res chain seq x y z
N MET A 1 5.98 -0.29 -18.78
CA MET A 1 5.45 1.01 -18.30
C MET A 1 3.99 0.86 -17.89
N VAL A 2 3.10 0.50 -18.83
CA VAL A 2 1.66 0.28 -18.65
C VAL A 2 1.22 -0.42 -17.35
N ILE A 3 1.81 -1.56 -16.97
CA ILE A 3 1.39 -2.30 -15.74
C ILE A 3 1.66 -1.50 -14.46
N LYS A 4 2.78 -0.76 -14.40
CA LYS A 4 3.15 0.05 -13.24
C LYS A 4 2.20 1.23 -13.08
N ASP A 5 1.84 1.87 -14.19
CA ASP A 5 0.96 3.05 -14.20
C ASP A 5 -0.47 2.67 -13.87
N ILE A 6 -0.96 1.52 -14.34
CA ILE A 6 -2.27 0.96 -13.94
C ILE A 6 -2.28 0.67 -12.44
N LYS A 7 -1.21 0.09 -11.89
CA LYS A 7 -1.12 -0.16 -10.44
C LYS A 7 -1.11 1.16 -9.65
N ARG A 8 -0.29 2.12 -10.06
CA ARG A 8 -0.24 3.45 -9.45
C ARG A 8 -1.61 4.14 -9.48
N PHE A 9 -2.33 4.04 -10.60
CA PHE A 9 -3.68 4.57 -10.72
C PHE A 9 -4.66 3.88 -9.78
N SER A 10 -4.56 2.55 -9.62
CA SER A 10 -5.39 1.83 -8.65
C SER A 10 -5.23 2.39 -7.23
N ASP A 11 -3.99 2.70 -6.83
CA ASP A 11 -3.66 3.23 -5.50
C ASP A 11 -4.15 4.69 -5.33
N THR A 12 -4.10 5.50 -6.39
CA THR A 12 -4.48 6.92 -6.36
C THR A 12 -5.91 7.21 -6.83
N ARG A 13 -6.65 6.20 -7.31
CA ARG A 13 -7.99 6.33 -7.92
C ARG A 13 -8.97 7.10 -7.05
N TYR A 14 -8.93 6.90 -5.74
CA TYR A 14 -9.82 7.59 -4.81
C TYR A 14 -9.57 9.10 -4.80
N LYS A 15 -8.30 9.51 -4.72
CA LYS A 15 -7.89 10.93 -4.78
C LYS A 15 -8.28 11.54 -6.13
N ALA A 16 -8.02 10.82 -7.22
CA ALA A 16 -8.38 11.23 -8.59
C ALA A 16 -9.89 11.48 -8.73
N ARG A 17 -10.70 10.51 -8.29
CA ARG A 17 -12.16 10.59 -8.33
C ARG A 17 -12.66 11.75 -7.46
N ALA A 18 -12.14 11.91 -6.24
CA ALA A 18 -12.54 13.00 -5.36
C ALA A 18 -12.29 14.38 -6.00
N TYR A 19 -11.13 14.58 -6.61
CA TYR A 19 -10.79 15.81 -7.31
C TYR A 19 -11.74 16.11 -8.48
N ILE A 20 -11.98 15.14 -9.36
CA ILE A 20 -12.88 15.35 -10.51
C ILE A 20 -14.34 15.54 -10.07
N CYS A 21 -14.80 14.77 -9.09
CA CYS A 21 -16.14 14.95 -8.57
C CYS A 21 -16.32 16.32 -7.90
N TYR A 22 -15.28 16.85 -7.25
CA TYR A 22 -15.26 18.23 -6.75
C TYR A 22 -15.41 19.24 -7.91
N LEU A 23 -14.60 19.12 -8.97
CA LEU A 23 -14.68 19.99 -10.16
C LEU A 23 -16.08 20.00 -10.78
N PHE A 24 -16.69 18.82 -10.95
CA PHE A 24 -18.05 18.71 -11.44
C PHE A 24 -19.06 19.34 -10.49
N SER A 25 -19.01 19.04 -9.19
CA SER A 25 -19.96 19.58 -8.21
C SER A 25 -19.92 21.11 -8.09
N ARG A 26 -18.75 21.71 -8.32
CA ARG A 26 -18.53 23.16 -8.23
C ARG A 26 -19.06 23.89 -9.47
N ASN A 27 -18.96 23.27 -10.64
CA ASN A 27 -19.20 23.94 -11.93
C ASN A 27 -20.49 23.49 -12.64
N LEU A 28 -21.06 22.34 -12.29
CA LEU A 28 -22.25 21.78 -12.93
C LEU A 28 -23.47 21.84 -12.02
N PRO A 29 -24.64 22.29 -12.53
CA PRO A 29 -25.87 22.25 -11.76
C PRO A 29 -26.30 20.79 -11.56
N ASN A 30 -26.71 20.42 -10.36
CA ASN A 30 -27.30 19.11 -10.10
C ASN A 30 -28.39 19.22 -9.05
N ARG A 31 -29.57 18.64 -9.33
CA ARG A 31 -30.78 18.72 -8.50
C ARG A 31 -31.27 20.15 -8.28
N LEU A 32 -31.12 21.00 -9.30
CA LEU A 32 -31.56 22.40 -9.29
C LEU A 32 -32.71 22.63 -10.28
N PRO A 33 -33.52 23.68 -10.10
CA PRO A 33 -34.47 24.14 -11.12
C PRO A 33 -33.71 24.62 -12.37
N GLY A 34 -34.27 24.40 -13.55
CA GLY A 34 -33.74 24.96 -14.80
C GLY A 34 -32.42 24.35 -15.29
N VAL A 35 -32.15 23.07 -15.00
CA VAL A 35 -31.05 22.33 -15.66
C VAL A 35 -31.29 22.31 -17.17
N CYS A 36 -30.47 23.04 -17.92
CA CYS A 36 -30.48 23.09 -19.37
C CYS A 36 -29.07 22.89 -19.93
N LEU A 37 -29.00 22.65 -21.24
CA LEU A 37 -27.76 22.36 -21.95
C LEU A 37 -26.77 23.53 -21.86
N GLU A 38 -27.26 24.77 -21.94
CA GLU A 38 -26.45 25.98 -21.86
C GLU A 38 -25.72 26.09 -20.53
N ASN A 39 -26.37 25.70 -19.43
CA ASN A 39 -25.75 25.73 -18.10
C ASN A 39 -24.61 24.71 -17.97
N ILE A 40 -24.77 23.53 -18.56
CA ILE A 40 -23.71 22.50 -18.57
C ILE A 40 -22.55 22.96 -19.47
N LYS A 41 -22.84 23.54 -20.64
CA LYS A 41 -21.81 24.11 -21.53
C LYS A 41 -21.00 25.19 -20.83
N ALA A 42 -21.67 26.13 -20.14
CA ALA A 42 -20.98 27.17 -19.37
C ALA A 42 -20.13 26.59 -18.21
N GLY A 43 -20.59 25.51 -17.58
CA GLY A 43 -19.82 24.80 -16.57
C GLY A 43 -18.59 24.08 -17.14
N PHE A 44 -18.71 23.44 -18.30
CA PHE A 44 -17.59 22.82 -19.01
C PHE A 44 -16.58 23.84 -19.53
N ASP A 45 -17.04 24.98 -20.01
CA ASP A 45 -16.16 26.08 -20.39
C ASP A 45 -15.30 26.51 -19.20
N LYS A 46 -15.89 26.74 -18.02
CA LYS A 46 -15.12 27.02 -16.78
C LYS A 46 -14.14 25.91 -16.42
N ILE A 47 -14.57 24.64 -16.47
CA ILE A 47 -13.69 23.50 -16.20
C ILE A 47 -12.51 23.48 -17.16
N SER A 48 -12.73 23.69 -18.46
CA SER A 48 -11.66 23.69 -19.47
C SER A 48 -10.60 24.78 -19.26
N HIS A 49 -10.94 25.87 -18.58
CA HIS A 49 -10.00 26.91 -18.16
C HIS A 49 -9.32 26.61 -16.81
N GLU A 50 -9.90 25.74 -15.97
CA GLU A 50 -9.35 25.36 -14.65
C GLU A 50 -8.41 24.16 -14.73
N ILE A 51 -8.61 23.25 -15.69
CA ILE A 51 -7.77 22.08 -15.92
C ILE A 51 -7.19 22.05 -17.34
N GLU A 52 -5.86 22.07 -17.44
CA GLU A 52 -5.17 22.05 -18.75
C GLU A 52 -4.96 20.62 -19.30
N ASN A 53 -5.14 19.59 -18.47
CA ASN A 53 -4.68 18.23 -18.77
C ASN A 53 -5.83 17.25 -19.05
N PHE A 54 -6.81 17.60 -19.88
CA PHE A 54 -7.90 16.69 -20.29
C PHE A 54 -7.88 16.42 -21.80
N ASP A 55 -8.39 15.25 -22.22
CA ASP A 55 -8.43 14.86 -23.63
C ASP A 55 -9.74 15.34 -24.29
N ALA A 56 -10.89 15.15 -23.63
CA ALA A 56 -12.18 15.61 -24.14
C ALA A 56 -13.24 15.77 -23.03
N LEU A 57 -14.10 16.77 -23.18
CA LEU A 57 -15.31 17.01 -22.38
C LEU A 57 -16.53 16.86 -23.28
N TYR A 58 -17.52 16.06 -22.88
CA TYR A 58 -18.72 15.84 -23.68
C TYR A 58 -19.94 15.57 -22.82
N ILE A 59 -21.11 15.86 -23.38
CA ILE A 59 -22.40 15.77 -22.71
C ILE A 59 -23.22 14.70 -23.40
N LEU A 60 -23.78 13.78 -22.63
CA LEU A 60 -24.71 12.75 -23.10
C LEU A 60 -26.12 13.07 -22.61
N ASP A 61 -27.11 12.69 -23.41
CA ASP A 61 -28.51 12.66 -22.98
C ASP A 61 -28.82 11.45 -22.07
N GLU A 62 -30.06 11.37 -21.61
CA GLU A 62 -30.60 10.26 -20.81
C GLU A 62 -30.54 8.88 -21.48
N ASN A 63 -30.28 8.82 -22.78
CA ASN A 63 -30.13 7.59 -23.57
C ASN A 63 -28.66 7.29 -23.90
N GLY A 64 -27.72 8.11 -23.44
CA GLY A 64 -26.29 7.95 -23.69
C GLY A 64 -25.83 8.43 -25.06
N ILE A 65 -26.63 9.23 -25.77
CA ILE A 65 -26.28 9.84 -27.05
C ILE A 65 -25.61 11.19 -26.79
N GLN A 66 -24.48 11.43 -27.44
CA GLN A 66 -23.79 12.71 -27.36
C GLN A 66 -24.59 13.80 -28.07
N ILE A 67 -24.96 14.85 -27.35
CA ILE A 67 -25.86 15.89 -27.87
C ILE A 67 -25.13 17.06 -28.56
N GLU A 68 -23.83 17.22 -28.30
CA GLU A 68 -23.01 18.34 -28.77
C GLU A 68 -21.61 17.89 -29.12
N ASP A 69 -20.89 18.66 -29.93
CA ASP A 69 -19.48 18.41 -30.20
C ASP A 69 -18.67 18.50 -28.90
N SER A 70 -17.70 17.62 -28.72
CA SER A 70 -16.88 17.62 -27.51
C SER A 70 -15.96 18.82 -27.46
N ILE A 71 -15.72 19.35 -26.26
CA ILE A 71 -14.70 20.36 -26.01
C ILE A 71 -13.37 19.63 -25.79
N SER A 72 -12.34 20.03 -26.53
CA SER A 72 -10.98 19.48 -26.41
C SER A 72 -9.96 20.58 -26.74
N LEU A 73 -8.83 20.58 -26.04
CA LEU A 73 -7.69 21.45 -26.35
C LEU A 73 -6.92 20.99 -27.60
N ASN A 74 -7.09 19.73 -27.99
CA ASN A 74 -6.54 19.16 -29.21
C ASN A 74 -7.63 18.96 -30.25
N GLU A 75 -7.54 19.68 -31.37
CA GLU A 75 -8.49 19.60 -32.49
C GLU A 75 -8.71 18.17 -33.01
N LYS A 76 -7.70 17.29 -32.92
CA LYS A 76 -7.82 15.89 -33.35
C LYS A 76 -8.71 15.04 -32.44
N TYR A 77 -8.98 15.52 -31.22
CA TYR A 77 -9.75 14.80 -30.22
C TYR A 77 -11.20 15.29 -30.11
N LYS A 78 -11.61 16.20 -31.00
CA LYS A 78 -13.01 16.62 -31.08
C LYS A 78 -13.86 15.47 -31.64
N ILE A 79 -14.78 15.00 -30.81
CA ILE A 79 -15.79 14.01 -31.12
C ILE A 79 -17.05 14.75 -31.59
N PRO A 80 -17.61 14.43 -32.76
CA PRO A 80 -18.83 15.04 -33.24
C PRO A 80 -20.05 14.60 -32.42
N LYS A 81 -21.08 15.44 -32.39
CA LYS A 81 -22.39 15.06 -31.85
C LYS A 81 -22.96 13.80 -32.51
N GLY A 82 -23.79 13.07 -31.77
CA GLY A 82 -24.57 11.92 -32.24
C GLY A 82 -23.94 10.56 -31.96
N GLU A 83 -22.73 10.50 -31.38
CA GLU A 83 -22.13 9.21 -31.00
C GLU A 83 -22.92 8.56 -29.85
N ASN A 84 -23.25 7.27 -30.00
CA ASN A 84 -23.93 6.50 -28.96
C ASN A 84 -22.91 5.85 -28.02
N ARG A 85 -22.97 6.24 -26.74
CA ARG A 85 -22.09 5.77 -25.66
C ARG A 85 -22.84 5.03 -24.56
N ALA A 86 -24.08 4.63 -24.80
CA ALA A 86 -24.93 3.92 -23.84
C ALA A 86 -24.36 2.57 -23.39
N ASN A 87 -23.58 1.91 -24.26
CA ASN A 87 -22.94 0.63 -23.97
C ASN A 87 -21.62 0.75 -23.17
N LYS A 88 -21.18 1.97 -22.87
CA LYS A 88 -19.90 2.20 -22.18
C LYS A 88 -20.09 2.05 -20.67
N ALA A 89 -19.12 1.39 -20.03
CA ALA A 89 -19.18 1.11 -18.60
C ALA A 89 -19.30 2.37 -17.74
N TYR A 90 -18.62 3.45 -18.10
CA TYR A 90 -18.68 4.73 -17.38
C TYR A 90 -20.09 5.35 -17.42
N TYR A 91 -20.85 5.14 -18.49
CA TYR A 91 -22.23 5.63 -18.61
C TYR A 91 -23.16 4.83 -17.69
N TYR A 92 -23.25 3.51 -17.90
CA TYR A 92 -24.18 2.66 -17.16
C TYR A 92 -23.89 2.67 -15.64
N THR A 93 -22.60 2.70 -15.26
CA THR A 93 -22.21 2.74 -13.84
C THR A 93 -22.62 4.07 -13.19
N ALA A 94 -22.41 5.20 -13.89
CA ALA A 94 -22.84 6.52 -13.41
C ALA A 94 -24.36 6.57 -13.18
N VAL A 95 -25.14 6.13 -14.17
CA VAL A 95 -26.61 6.15 -14.13
C VAL A 95 -27.14 5.23 -13.04
N ARG A 96 -26.59 4.00 -12.93
CA ARG A 96 -27.00 3.00 -11.92
C ARG A 96 -26.68 3.46 -10.50
N GLU A 97 -25.48 3.97 -10.28
CA GLU A 97 -25.02 4.37 -8.94
C GLU A 97 -25.49 5.77 -8.55
N LYS A 98 -26.08 6.54 -9.49
CA LYS A 98 -26.58 7.91 -9.29
C LYS A 98 -25.55 8.86 -8.68
N ARG A 99 -24.28 8.66 -8.99
CA ARG A 99 -23.16 9.42 -8.44
C ARG A 99 -22.05 9.59 -9.48
N CYS A 100 -21.12 10.49 -9.18
CA CYS A 100 -19.90 10.64 -9.95
C CYS A 100 -19.04 9.36 -9.83
N VAL A 101 -18.67 8.80 -10.99
CA VAL A 101 -17.86 7.59 -11.13
C VAL A 101 -16.62 7.90 -11.96
N LEU A 102 -15.57 7.10 -11.75
CA LEU A 102 -14.34 7.14 -12.53
C LEU A 102 -14.09 5.72 -13.04
N SER A 103 -13.97 5.55 -14.36
CA SER A 103 -13.77 4.25 -14.98
C SER A 103 -12.42 3.62 -14.60
N ASP A 104 -12.29 2.32 -14.86
CA ASP A 104 -10.95 1.71 -14.94
C ASP A 104 -10.23 2.21 -16.20
N PRO A 105 -8.89 2.14 -16.27
CA PRO A 105 -8.14 2.52 -17.46
C PRO A 105 -8.53 1.65 -18.65
N TYR A 106 -8.84 2.27 -19.79
CA TYR A 106 -9.23 1.59 -21.02
C TYR A 106 -8.61 2.26 -22.24
N PRO A 107 -8.51 1.57 -23.40
CA PRO A 107 -7.98 2.18 -24.63
C PRO A 107 -8.91 3.29 -25.14
N SER A 108 -8.38 4.51 -25.24
CA SER A 108 -9.07 5.67 -25.76
C SER A 108 -9.39 5.50 -27.23
N SER A 109 -10.63 5.85 -27.62
CA SER A 109 -11.02 5.90 -29.03
C SER A 109 -10.38 7.06 -29.79
N LEU A 110 -9.75 8.01 -29.09
CA LEU A 110 -9.14 9.21 -29.67
C LEU A 110 -7.73 8.97 -30.20
N ASN A 111 -6.91 8.20 -29.45
CA ASN A 111 -5.49 8.02 -29.74
C ASN A 111 -4.97 6.59 -29.51
N GLY A 112 -5.81 5.67 -29.05
CA GLY A 112 -5.43 4.28 -28.72
C GLY A 112 -4.60 4.13 -27.44
N GLY A 113 -4.21 5.23 -26.79
CA GLY A 113 -3.55 5.23 -25.48
C GLY A 113 -4.54 4.93 -24.35
N LEU A 114 -4.03 4.64 -23.16
CA LEU A 114 -4.90 4.41 -22.00
C LEU A 114 -5.47 5.73 -21.49
N CYS A 115 -6.79 5.77 -21.31
CA CYS A 115 -7.49 6.87 -20.67
C CYS A 115 -8.43 6.35 -19.58
N VAL A 116 -8.93 7.29 -18.79
CA VAL A 116 -10.00 7.08 -17.83
C VAL A 116 -11.07 8.13 -18.07
N THR A 117 -12.32 7.74 -17.85
CA THR A 117 -13.46 8.65 -18.00
C THR A 117 -14.11 8.84 -16.65
N ALA A 118 -14.24 10.09 -16.22
CA ALA A 118 -15.12 10.43 -15.13
C ALA A 118 -16.49 10.85 -15.70
N SER A 119 -17.55 10.32 -15.11
CA SER A 119 -18.93 10.57 -15.53
C SER A 119 -19.77 10.92 -14.32
N VAL A 120 -20.56 12.00 -14.44
CA VAL A 120 -21.51 12.42 -13.40
C VAL A 120 -22.92 12.54 -13.99
N PRO A 121 -23.91 11.85 -13.41
CA PRO A 121 -25.30 12.02 -13.80
C PRO A 121 -25.86 13.33 -13.21
N ILE A 122 -26.53 14.10 -14.05
CA ILE A 122 -27.13 15.39 -13.70
C ILE A 122 -28.65 15.22 -13.70
N TYR A 123 -29.25 15.53 -12.55
CA TYR A 123 -30.69 15.45 -12.34
C TYR A 123 -31.30 16.83 -12.21
N ASN A 124 -32.59 16.96 -12.56
CA ASN A 124 -33.36 18.15 -12.24
C ASN A 124 -33.88 18.12 -10.78
N GLU A 125 -34.60 19.17 -10.37
CA GLU A 125 -35.26 19.27 -9.06
C GLU A 125 -36.23 18.11 -8.72
N LYS A 126 -36.76 17.43 -9.75
CA LYS A 126 -37.66 16.28 -9.61
C LYS A 126 -36.92 14.94 -9.54
N ASN A 127 -35.59 14.96 -9.47
CA ASN A 127 -34.72 13.77 -9.55
C ASN A 127 -34.86 12.98 -10.88
N GLU A 128 -35.28 13.62 -11.96
CA GLU A 128 -35.24 13.05 -13.31
C GLU A 128 -33.86 13.25 -13.91
N LEU A 129 -33.26 12.20 -14.48
CA LEU A 129 -32.00 12.28 -15.20
C LEU A 129 -32.21 13.17 -16.43
N LYS A 130 -31.36 14.18 -16.63
CA LYS A 130 -31.42 15.02 -17.83
C LYS A 130 -30.20 14.85 -18.71
N PHE A 131 -29.02 14.81 -18.08
CA PHE A 131 -27.76 14.76 -18.78
C PHE A 131 -26.75 13.92 -18.03
N ILE A 132 -25.71 13.47 -18.72
CA ILE A 132 -24.50 12.92 -18.11
C ILE A 132 -23.34 13.76 -18.63
N ALA A 133 -22.59 14.34 -17.71
CA ALA A 133 -21.37 15.07 -18.02
C ALA A 133 -20.17 14.11 -17.92
N CYS A 134 -19.36 14.07 -18.97
CA CYS A 134 -18.20 13.19 -19.07
C CYS A 134 -16.92 13.98 -19.33
N ILE A 135 -15.81 13.52 -18.76
CA ILE A 135 -14.46 13.99 -19.05
C ILE A 135 -13.55 12.78 -19.28
N ASP A 136 -12.88 12.76 -20.42
CA ASP A 136 -11.83 11.80 -20.76
C ASP A 136 -10.48 12.42 -20.43
N ILE A 137 -9.65 11.68 -19.70
CA ILE A 137 -8.30 12.10 -19.29
C ILE A 137 -7.34 10.93 -19.56
N SER A 138 -6.21 11.21 -20.20
CA SER A 138 -5.17 10.19 -20.38
C SER A 138 -4.65 9.68 -19.03
N LEU A 139 -4.23 8.40 -18.98
CA LEU A 139 -3.74 7.80 -17.75
C LEU A 139 -2.53 8.56 -17.19
N GLU A 140 -1.68 9.09 -18.06
CA GLU A 140 -0.53 9.92 -17.67
C GLU A 140 -0.98 11.24 -17.04
N ASN A 141 -1.94 11.93 -17.66
CA ASN A 141 -2.43 13.21 -17.19
C ASN A 141 -3.12 13.10 -15.83
N ILE A 142 -3.95 12.07 -15.62
CA ILE A 142 -4.64 11.90 -14.34
C ILE A 142 -3.67 11.53 -13.21
N LEU A 143 -2.61 10.79 -13.51
CA LEU A 143 -1.55 10.51 -12.53
C LEU A 143 -0.85 11.82 -12.17
N ASN A 144 -0.44 12.63 -13.15
CA ASN A 144 0.21 13.92 -12.91
C ASN A 144 -0.69 14.92 -12.14
N MET A 145 -2.02 14.90 -12.35
CA MET A 145 -2.96 15.74 -11.59
C MET A 145 -3.04 15.37 -10.10
N VAL A 146 -2.85 14.10 -9.78
CA VAL A 146 -3.06 13.54 -8.44
C VAL A 146 -1.73 13.32 -7.71
N ASP A 147 -0.63 13.25 -8.46
CA ASP A 147 0.74 13.20 -7.98
C ASP A 147 1.19 14.60 -7.49
N SER A 148 0.51 15.13 -6.48
CA SER A 148 1.05 16.21 -5.64
C SER A 148 2.07 15.69 -4.62
N GLY A 149 2.81 14.62 -4.95
CA GLY A 149 3.56 13.80 -4.01
C GLY A 149 5.08 13.80 -4.21
N PHE A 150 5.68 14.81 -4.85
CA PHE A 150 7.14 14.86 -5.03
C PHE A 150 7.89 14.64 -3.71
N VAL A 151 7.38 15.23 -2.62
CA VAL A 151 7.92 15.08 -1.26
C VAL A 151 7.67 13.66 -0.71
N GLU A 152 6.49 13.10 -0.92
CA GLU A 152 6.12 11.77 -0.41
C GLU A 152 6.93 10.66 -1.10
N GLU A 153 7.14 10.77 -2.41
CA GLU A 153 7.97 9.83 -3.18
C GLU A 153 9.46 9.94 -2.81
N HIS A 154 9.99 11.17 -2.67
CA HIS A 154 11.38 11.38 -2.25
C HIS A 154 11.62 10.93 -0.81
N PHE A 155 10.69 11.24 0.09
CA PHE A 155 10.77 10.85 1.49
C PHE A 155 10.68 9.33 1.65
N GLY A 156 9.77 8.66 0.93
CA GLY A 156 9.69 7.19 0.91
C GLY A 156 10.97 6.55 0.38
N ARG A 157 11.53 7.08 -0.71
CA ARG A 157 12.81 6.61 -1.26
C ARG A 157 13.99 6.84 -0.32
N PHE A 158 14.00 7.97 0.38
CA PHE A 158 14.99 8.28 1.41
C PHE A 158 14.90 7.30 2.58
N LEU A 159 13.71 7.11 3.17
CA LEU A 159 13.50 6.17 4.27
C LEU A 159 13.94 4.75 3.90
N LYS A 160 13.56 4.28 2.71
CA LYS A 160 13.99 2.98 2.18
C LYS A 160 15.52 2.84 2.12
N THR A 161 16.21 3.91 1.74
CA THR A 161 17.68 3.93 1.70
C THR A 161 18.27 3.88 3.11
N VAL A 162 17.68 4.61 4.05
CA VAL A 162 18.08 4.60 5.47
C VAL A 162 17.90 3.20 6.07
N TYR A 163 16.73 2.56 5.87
CA TYR A 163 16.49 1.20 6.34
C TYR A 163 17.45 0.18 5.71
N ALA A 164 17.75 0.31 4.42
CA ALA A 164 18.73 -0.56 3.76
C ALA A 164 20.14 -0.43 4.39
N LEU A 165 20.54 0.79 4.76
CA LEU A 165 21.82 1.02 5.45
C LEU A 165 21.84 0.37 6.84
N PHE A 166 20.77 0.51 7.62
CA PHE A 166 20.64 -0.16 8.92
C PHE A 166 20.69 -1.69 8.79
N CYS A 167 19.98 -2.27 7.82
CA CYS A 167 20.04 -3.70 7.56
C CYS A 167 21.46 -4.16 7.21
N ALA A 168 22.19 -3.40 6.39
CA ALA A 168 23.58 -3.70 6.05
C ALA A 168 24.50 -3.66 7.28
N SER A 169 24.36 -2.64 8.14
CA SER A 169 25.15 -2.54 9.38
C SER A 169 24.87 -3.67 10.36
N LEU A 170 23.60 -4.00 10.59
CA LEU A 170 23.19 -5.11 11.45
C LEU A 170 23.64 -6.46 10.88
N PHE A 171 23.59 -6.64 9.56
CA PHE A 171 24.11 -7.83 8.90
C PHE A 171 25.62 -8.02 9.11
N MET A 172 26.39 -6.93 9.04
CA MET A 172 27.83 -6.97 9.35
C MET A 172 28.09 -7.39 10.80
N ILE A 173 27.32 -6.88 11.76
CA ILE A 173 27.41 -7.29 13.16
C ILE A 173 27.07 -8.78 13.31
N CYS A 174 25.99 -9.23 12.69
CA CYS A 174 25.60 -10.64 12.66
C CYS A 174 26.72 -11.54 12.10
N ALA A 175 27.30 -11.16 10.96
CA ALA A 175 28.40 -11.91 10.34
C ALA A 175 29.64 -11.96 11.24
N PHE A 176 29.95 -10.86 11.93
CA PHE A 176 31.05 -10.80 12.89
C PHE A 176 30.81 -11.72 14.09
N LEU A 177 29.62 -11.68 14.70
CA LEU A 177 29.26 -12.56 15.82
C LEU A 177 29.28 -14.04 15.41
N PHE A 178 28.76 -14.36 14.23
CA PHE A 178 28.80 -15.72 13.68
C PHE A 178 30.24 -16.20 13.49
N TRP A 179 31.07 -15.39 12.84
CA TRP A 179 32.49 -15.68 12.65
C TRP A 179 33.20 -15.89 13.99
N HIS A 180 32.96 -15.01 14.96
CA HIS A 180 33.54 -15.11 16.30
C HIS A 180 33.11 -16.40 17.02
N GLY A 181 31.81 -16.72 17.01
CA GLY A 181 31.28 -17.94 17.62
C GLY A 181 31.86 -19.22 17.01
N VAL A 182 31.96 -19.29 15.68
CA VAL A 182 32.57 -20.43 14.97
C VAL A 182 34.07 -20.52 15.23
N LYS A 183 34.80 -19.39 15.17
CA LYS A 183 36.24 -19.35 15.43
C LYS A 183 36.58 -19.77 16.85
N SER A 184 35.79 -19.31 17.83
CA SER A 184 35.95 -19.69 19.24
C SER A 184 35.90 -21.21 19.42
N PHE A 185 34.98 -21.87 18.70
CA PHE A 185 34.84 -23.32 18.72
C PHE A 185 35.98 -24.06 17.98
N ILE A 186 36.38 -23.60 16.79
CA ILE A 186 37.36 -24.31 15.93
C ILE A 186 38.80 -24.12 16.41
N SER A 187 39.15 -22.95 16.95
CA SER A 187 40.56 -22.61 17.25
C SER A 187 41.14 -23.31 18.48
N LYS A 188 40.33 -24.05 19.25
CA LYS A 188 40.76 -24.73 20.47
C LYS A 188 40.96 -26.22 20.25
N SER A 189 42.06 -26.76 20.80
CA SER A 189 42.38 -28.18 20.73
C SER A 189 41.34 -29.02 21.47
N ILE A 190 40.95 -30.16 20.85
CA ILE A 190 39.94 -31.11 21.34
C ILE A 190 40.23 -31.61 22.77
N GLU A 191 41.48 -31.56 23.23
CA GLU A 191 41.90 -32.05 24.55
C GLU A 191 41.63 -31.09 25.73
N HIS A 192 41.23 -29.82 25.49
CA HIS A 192 41.01 -28.82 26.56
C HIS A 192 39.68 -28.06 26.45
N ILE A 193 38.64 -28.68 25.92
CA ILE A 193 37.33 -28.01 25.79
C ILE A 193 36.64 -27.96 27.16
N ASN A 194 36.58 -26.77 27.76
CA ASN A 194 35.77 -26.50 28.95
C ASN A 194 34.30 -26.34 28.54
N VAL A 195 33.39 -26.94 29.30
CA VAL A 195 31.93 -26.88 29.05
C VAL A 195 31.42 -25.43 29.02
N GLU A 196 32.01 -24.54 29.83
CA GLU A 196 31.67 -23.12 29.87
C GLU A 196 31.91 -22.40 28.52
N GLU A 197 32.92 -22.82 27.76
CA GLU A 197 33.27 -22.21 26.48
C GLU A 197 32.33 -22.68 25.35
N ILE A 198 31.80 -23.91 25.47
CA ILE A 198 30.73 -24.41 24.59
C ILE A 198 29.47 -23.59 24.82
N PHE A 199 29.13 -23.29 26.08
CA PHE A 199 28.01 -22.42 26.40
C PHE A 199 28.21 -21.03 25.81
N GLU A 200 29.35 -20.37 26.05
CA GLU A 200 29.63 -19.04 25.52
C GLU A 200 29.51 -18.97 23.98
N SER A 201 30.08 -19.96 23.28
CA SER A 201 30.00 -20.02 21.81
C SER A 201 28.57 -20.23 21.32
N THR A 202 27.76 -21.02 22.04
CA THR A 202 26.34 -21.24 21.73
C THR A 202 25.51 -19.98 21.93
N ILE A 203 25.78 -19.21 22.99
CA ILE A 203 25.11 -17.93 23.28
C ILE A 203 25.39 -16.93 22.14
N ILE A 204 26.65 -16.79 21.74
CA ILE A 204 27.06 -15.89 20.66
C ILE A 204 26.41 -16.26 19.33
N LEU A 205 26.36 -17.56 18.99
CA LEU A 205 25.71 -18.05 17.78
C LEU A 205 24.18 -17.86 17.81
N THR A 206 23.55 -18.05 18.96
CA THR A 206 22.10 -17.83 19.15
C THR A 206 21.75 -16.35 18.99
N LEU A 207 22.57 -15.45 19.54
CA LEU A 207 22.43 -14.01 19.36
C LEU A 207 22.59 -13.61 17.88
N ALA A 208 23.58 -14.19 17.18
CA ALA A 208 23.77 -13.95 15.76
C ALA A 208 22.55 -14.36 14.93
N LEU A 209 21.98 -15.55 15.20
CA LEU A 209 20.77 -16.03 14.51
C LEU A 209 19.56 -15.11 14.76
N ALA A 210 19.37 -14.64 15.99
CA ALA A 210 18.29 -13.70 16.32
C ALA A 210 18.43 -12.36 15.55
N ILE A 211 19.65 -11.83 15.45
CA ILE A 211 19.92 -10.61 14.67
C ILE A 211 19.70 -10.85 13.17
N PHE A 212 20.11 -12.02 12.65
CA PHE A 212 19.88 -12.37 11.25
C PHE A 212 18.39 -12.37 10.88
N ASP A 213 17.55 -13.01 11.72
CA ASP A 213 16.10 -13.07 11.49
C ASP A 213 15.46 -11.67 11.53
N LEU A 214 15.92 -10.80 12.43
CA LEU A 214 15.51 -9.40 12.48
C LEU A 214 15.87 -8.64 11.19
N VAL A 215 17.13 -8.74 10.76
CA VAL A 215 17.61 -8.08 9.53
C VAL A 215 16.82 -8.54 8.32
N LYS A 216 16.62 -9.86 8.19
CA LYS A 216 15.84 -10.44 7.10
C LYS A 216 14.41 -9.88 7.08
N THR A 217 13.77 -9.81 8.26
CA THR A 217 12.39 -9.30 8.40
C THR A 217 12.29 -7.83 7.98
N ILE A 218 13.15 -6.95 8.53
CA ILE A 218 13.16 -5.52 8.17
C ILE A 218 13.43 -5.33 6.67
N PHE A 219 14.39 -6.09 6.12
CA PHE A 219 14.74 -5.99 4.70
C PHE A 219 13.61 -6.42 3.77
N GLU A 220 12.90 -7.51 4.09
CA GLU A 220 11.78 -8.00 3.27
C GLU A 220 10.62 -7.00 3.19
N GLU A 221 10.41 -6.23 4.25
CA GLU A 221 9.22 -5.38 4.41
C GLU A 221 9.49 -3.94 4.00
N GLU A 222 10.50 -3.31 4.58
CA GLU A 222 10.81 -1.90 4.35
C GLU A 222 11.60 -1.67 3.05
N VAL A 223 12.42 -2.65 2.64
CA VAL A 223 13.31 -2.52 1.47
C VAL A 223 12.75 -3.25 0.24
N LEU A 224 12.31 -4.50 0.35
CA LEU A 224 11.77 -5.23 -0.80
C LEU A 224 10.33 -4.83 -1.15
N GLY A 225 9.56 -4.29 -0.19
CA GLY A 225 8.21 -3.78 -0.44
C GLY A 225 7.25 -4.87 -0.97
N LYS A 226 7.33 -6.09 -0.42
CA LYS A 226 6.35 -7.15 -0.72
C LYS A 226 4.96 -6.69 -0.24
N ASN A 227 4.23 -6.09 -1.17
CA ASN A 227 2.84 -5.65 -1.01
C ASN A 227 1.90 -6.87 -0.86
N HIS A 228 1.74 -7.34 0.36
CA HIS A 228 0.50 -7.99 0.76
C HIS A 228 -0.30 -6.98 1.60
N GLU A 229 -1.61 -7.15 1.72
CA GLU A 229 -2.54 -6.18 2.33
C GLU A 229 -1.96 -5.52 3.60
N GLU A 230 -1.91 -4.18 3.63
CA GLU A 230 -1.19 -3.35 4.62
C GLU A 230 -1.41 -3.78 6.08
N ASN A 231 -2.67 -3.98 6.46
CA ASN A 231 -2.99 -4.41 7.83
C ASN A 231 -2.55 -5.84 8.10
N SER A 232 -2.53 -6.69 7.07
CA SER A 232 -2.17 -8.09 7.21
C SER A 232 -0.68 -8.35 7.28
N VAL A 233 0.13 -7.40 6.80
CA VAL A 233 1.59 -7.50 6.76
C VAL A 233 2.16 -7.06 8.10
N ILE A 234 1.77 -5.89 8.61
CA ILE A 234 2.31 -5.34 9.86
C ILE A 234 2.14 -6.33 11.04
N TYR A 235 1.00 -7.01 11.13
CA TYR A 235 0.82 -8.02 12.19
C TYR A 235 1.76 -9.22 12.00
N LYS A 236 1.95 -9.69 10.76
CA LYS A 236 2.80 -10.86 10.47
C LYS A 236 4.25 -10.57 10.79
N THR A 237 4.71 -9.36 10.45
CA THR A 237 6.02 -8.84 10.81
C THR A 237 6.27 -8.92 12.30
N MET A 238 5.40 -8.26 13.07
CA MET A 238 5.59 -8.05 14.49
C MET A 238 5.56 -9.39 15.21
N VAL A 239 4.65 -10.29 14.81
CA VAL A 239 4.55 -11.64 15.35
C VAL A 239 5.77 -12.47 15.02
N ARG A 240 6.31 -12.41 13.80
CA ARG A 240 7.54 -13.12 13.42
C ARG A 240 8.74 -12.62 14.21
N PHE A 241 8.86 -11.30 14.38
CA PHE A 241 9.94 -10.68 15.14
C PHE A 241 9.88 -11.03 16.63
N ILE A 242 8.72 -10.86 17.27
CA ILE A 242 8.55 -11.24 18.68
C ILE A 242 8.72 -12.76 18.83
N GLY A 243 8.24 -13.55 17.87
CA GLY A 243 8.42 -15.00 17.83
C GLY A 243 9.88 -15.42 17.79
N SER A 244 10.73 -14.80 16.96
CA SER A 244 12.16 -15.13 16.92
C SER A 244 12.88 -14.75 18.22
N ILE A 245 12.51 -13.62 18.85
CA ILE A 245 13.04 -13.24 20.17
C ILE A 245 12.66 -14.28 21.24
N ILE A 246 11.39 -14.70 21.27
CA ILE A 246 10.91 -15.70 22.23
C ILE A 246 11.67 -17.02 22.05
N ILE A 247 11.87 -17.47 20.80
CA ILE A 247 12.63 -18.70 20.52
C ILE A 247 14.09 -18.55 20.99
N ALA A 248 14.74 -17.42 20.72
CA ALA A 248 16.10 -17.16 21.17
C ALA A 248 16.21 -17.17 22.71
N LEU A 249 15.31 -16.48 23.40
CA LEU A 249 15.25 -16.48 24.87
C LEU A 249 14.95 -17.88 25.44
N ALA A 250 14.12 -18.68 24.76
CA ALA A 250 13.82 -20.05 25.17
C ALA A 250 15.07 -20.95 25.11
N ILE A 251 15.83 -20.86 24.00
CA ILE A 251 17.09 -21.61 23.82
C ILE A 251 18.10 -21.17 24.88
N GLU A 252 18.24 -19.86 25.09
CA GLU A 252 19.15 -19.30 26.10
C GLU A 252 18.79 -19.77 27.51
N ALA A 253 17.50 -19.74 27.86
CA ALA A 253 17.03 -20.18 29.17
C ALA A 253 17.29 -21.67 29.41
N LEU A 254 17.09 -22.51 28.38
CA LEU A 254 17.39 -23.94 28.45
C LEU A 254 18.89 -24.19 28.65
N MET A 255 19.75 -23.47 27.92
CA MET A 255 21.21 -23.56 28.08
C MET A 255 21.66 -23.11 29.48
N LEU A 256 21.03 -22.07 30.03
CA LEU A 256 21.32 -21.57 31.38
C LEU A 256 21.00 -22.61 32.47
N VAL A 257 19.91 -23.39 32.30
CA VAL A 257 19.58 -24.50 33.20
C VAL A 257 20.70 -25.53 33.22
N PHE A 258 21.19 -25.95 32.06
CA PHE A 258 22.30 -26.91 31.98
C PHE A 258 23.60 -26.32 32.55
N LYS A 259 23.89 -25.05 32.28
CA LYS A 259 25.07 -24.37 32.84
C LYS A 259 25.01 -24.38 34.37
N PHE A 260 23.93 -23.88 34.97
CA PHE A 260 23.82 -23.82 36.43
C PHE A 260 23.71 -25.19 37.08
N ALA A 261 23.10 -26.18 36.43
CA ALA A 261 23.09 -27.56 36.94
C ALA A 261 24.50 -28.14 37.12
N ILE A 262 25.46 -27.73 36.30
CA ILE A 262 26.84 -28.25 36.32
C ILE A 262 27.79 -27.35 37.13
N THR A 263 27.71 -26.02 36.96
CA THR A 263 28.74 -25.10 37.47
C THR A 263 28.36 -24.37 38.75
N ALA A 264 27.08 -24.07 38.95
CA ALA A 264 26.61 -23.29 40.11
C ALA A 264 25.13 -23.61 40.42
N PRO A 265 24.84 -24.75 41.07
CA PRO A 265 23.47 -25.22 41.31
C PRO A 265 22.60 -24.23 42.09
N GLU A 266 23.21 -23.39 42.92
CA GLU A 266 22.50 -22.37 43.70
C GLU A 266 21.79 -21.33 42.81
N ASN A 267 22.29 -21.11 41.58
CA ASN A 267 21.71 -20.15 40.63
C ASN A 267 20.64 -20.76 39.72
N ILE A 268 20.32 -22.05 39.85
CA ILE A 268 19.35 -22.74 38.98
C ILE A 268 17.96 -22.08 39.01
N ILE A 269 17.61 -21.44 40.13
CA ILE A 269 16.34 -20.74 40.29
C ILE A 269 16.22 -19.53 39.35
N ASN A 270 17.33 -18.87 39.01
CA ASN A 270 17.33 -17.76 38.05
C ASN A 270 16.98 -18.25 36.64
N ALA A 271 17.45 -19.43 36.26
CA ALA A 271 17.09 -20.05 34.98
C ALA A 271 15.60 -20.43 34.95
N ILE A 272 15.05 -20.93 36.07
CA ILE A 272 13.61 -21.22 36.19
C ILE A 272 12.78 -19.95 36.03
N TYR A 273 13.18 -18.82 36.65
CA TYR A 273 12.49 -17.54 36.46
C TYR A 273 12.52 -17.06 35.02
N LEU A 274 13.65 -17.23 34.32
CA LEU A 274 13.76 -16.88 32.91
C LEU A 274 12.81 -17.73 32.04
N ILE A 275 12.75 -19.05 32.26
CA ILE A 275 11.80 -19.94 31.57
C ILE A 275 10.35 -19.51 31.85
N GLY A 276 10.03 -19.15 33.10
CA GLY A 276 8.73 -18.61 33.47
C GLY A 276 8.39 -17.31 32.72
N GLY A 277 9.36 -16.42 32.56
CA GLY A 277 9.22 -15.20 31.77
C GLY A 277 8.96 -15.48 30.28
N VAL A 278 9.68 -16.43 29.69
CA VAL A 278 9.46 -16.88 28.30
C VAL A 278 8.05 -17.46 28.12
N ALA A 279 7.60 -18.30 29.07
CA ALA A 279 6.24 -18.85 29.04
C ALA A 279 5.17 -17.75 29.12
N MET A 280 5.39 -16.72 29.95
CA MET A 280 4.50 -15.56 30.05
C MET A 280 4.48 -14.75 28.74
N LEU A 281 5.63 -14.53 28.11
CA LEU A 281 5.72 -13.86 26.79
C LEU A 281 5.00 -14.66 25.70
N MET A 282 5.14 -15.99 25.69
CA MET A 282 4.39 -16.88 24.78
C MET A 282 2.89 -16.78 25.01
N ALA A 283 2.43 -16.78 26.26
CA ALA A 283 1.02 -16.63 26.59
C ALA A 283 0.48 -15.25 26.15
N ALA A 284 1.23 -14.19 26.40
CA ALA A 284 0.88 -12.83 25.97
C ALA A 284 0.80 -12.72 24.43
N LEU A 285 1.76 -13.30 23.70
CA LEU A 285 1.74 -13.33 22.24
C LEU A 285 0.54 -14.14 21.72
N SER A 286 0.24 -15.29 22.35
CA SER A 286 -0.93 -16.10 22.00
C SER A 286 -2.25 -15.35 22.20
N PHE A 287 -2.38 -14.62 23.32
CA PHE A 287 -3.53 -13.78 23.60
C PHE A 287 -3.67 -12.61 22.60
N TYR A 288 -2.55 -11.96 22.26
CA TYR A 288 -2.52 -10.90 21.24
C TYR A 288 -3.00 -11.42 19.88
N LEU A 289 -2.47 -12.56 19.43
CA LEU A 289 -2.86 -13.21 18.17
C LEU A 289 -4.35 -13.58 18.14
N PHE A 290 -4.86 -14.11 19.24
CA PHE A 290 -6.28 -14.43 19.37
C PHE A 290 -7.16 -13.18 19.29
N SER A 291 -6.74 -12.08 19.92
CA SER A 291 -7.47 -10.81 19.94
C SER A 291 -7.53 -10.16 18.56
N VAL A 292 -6.42 -10.17 17.81
CA VAL A 292 -6.35 -9.64 16.45
C VAL A 292 -7.26 -10.45 15.50
N LYS A 293 -7.17 -11.79 15.53
CA LYS A 293 -8.03 -12.66 14.71
C LYS A 293 -9.52 -12.46 14.98
N ARG A 294 -9.89 -12.12 16.23
CA ARG A 294 -11.28 -11.84 16.61
C ARG A 294 -11.79 -10.51 16.06
N GLN A 295 -10.91 -9.51 15.91
CA GLN A 295 -11.27 -8.22 15.29
C GLN A 295 -11.44 -8.35 13.78
N GLU A 296 -10.64 -9.19 13.12
CA GLU A 296 -10.72 -9.42 11.67
C GLU A 296 -12.01 -10.15 11.25
N ASN A 297 -12.65 -10.89 12.16
CA ASN A 297 -13.91 -11.61 11.95
C ASN A 297 -15.18 -10.79 12.32
N ARG A 298 -15.05 -9.52 12.73
CA ARG A 298 -16.18 -8.63 13.07
C ARG A 298 -16.37 -7.57 12.01
#